data_AF-A0A285V4U7-F1
#
_entry.id   AF-A0A285V4U7-F1
#
_cell.length_a   1.000
_cell.length_b   1.000
_cell.length_c   1.000
_cell.angle_alpha   90.00
_cell.angle_beta   90.00
_cell.angle_gamma   90.00
#
_symmetry.space_group_name_H-M   'P 1'
#
loop_
_entity.id
_entity.type
_entity.pdbx_description
1 polymer ?
#
loop_
_entity_poly.entity_id
_entity_poly.type
_entity_poly.pdbx_seq_one_letter_code
_entity_poly.pdbx_strand_id
1 'polypeptide(L)'
;MPARDARTGASRNARTRPPRTTRATPPVDGEGLVIGTVPPGARLAGVLLVLAGVAGALSAFPTYLEVDGRDLVLGSSVAGAVVALLGPLVTAAVGVQLARSAVPKFGLAYAAVAGALSVGQLLIELYRGRGSVTRPGVEVLAGERVLTSDIHVGPGWVAGVVALVLTVLAGGVAAAVWGRTVMDDAGALEAVRGPLAGATVLLGVGTVLCLTLPAADVPDDLVTDPATGLQVVVPREGPQALLERPGLALLGGLLLAGALVLCSVTAPSLRPRLAAVGGLLAISVAVLGAGLAGVRDAVVSEDLEWTVPGAGLLVAGLGFCALTAFAWRLRRRPVRAGS
;
A
#
# COMPACT_ATOMS: atom_id res chain seq x y z
N MET A 1 -66.32 -17.38 -32.56
CA MET A 1 -65.70 -18.71 -32.40
C MET A 1 -66.34 -19.66 -33.41
N PRO A 2 -65.64 -20.58 -34.09
CA PRO A 2 -64.26 -21.08 -33.90
C PRO A 2 -63.31 -20.67 -35.05
N ALA A 3 -62.05 -20.30 -34.79
CA ALA A 3 -60.86 -21.11 -34.46
C ALA A 3 -60.17 -21.65 -35.74
N ARG A 4 -59.09 -20.96 -36.13
CA ARG A 4 -58.22 -21.30 -37.25
C ARG A 4 -57.03 -22.10 -36.69
N ASP A 5 -56.99 -23.38 -37.01
CA ASP A 5 -55.84 -24.25 -36.79
C ASP A 5 -54.70 -23.88 -37.76
N ALA A 6 -53.52 -23.61 -37.22
CA ALA A 6 -52.28 -23.60 -38.00
C ALA A 6 -51.16 -24.21 -37.15
N ARG A 7 -51.01 -25.53 -37.28
CA ARG A 7 -49.86 -26.29 -36.80
C ARG A 7 -48.71 -26.18 -37.81
N THR A 8 -47.60 -25.64 -37.32
CA THR A 8 -46.23 -26.16 -37.40
C THR A 8 -45.77 -26.93 -38.64
N GLY A 9 -44.66 -26.47 -39.25
CA GLY A 9 -43.67 -27.37 -39.82
C GLY A 9 -42.83 -26.77 -40.95
N ALA A 10 -41.62 -26.31 -40.64
CA ALA A 10 -40.40 -26.46 -41.46
C ALA A 10 -39.25 -25.64 -40.86
N SER A 11 -38.64 -26.19 -39.80
CA SER A 11 -37.37 -25.70 -39.26
C SER A 11 -36.23 -26.02 -40.24
N ARG A 12 -35.48 -24.99 -40.63
CA ARG A 12 -34.29 -25.05 -41.49
C ARG A 12 -33.17 -25.81 -40.79
N ASN A 13 -32.78 -26.93 -41.39
CA ASN A 13 -31.48 -27.57 -41.13
C ASN A 13 -30.35 -26.72 -41.72
N ALA A 14 -29.83 -25.78 -40.94
CA ALA A 14 -28.52 -25.17 -41.18
C ALA A 14 -27.46 -25.94 -40.37
N ARG A 15 -26.53 -26.56 -41.09
CA ARG A 15 -25.38 -27.31 -40.56
C ARG A 15 -24.49 -26.41 -39.69
N THR A 16 -24.56 -26.56 -38.37
CA THR A 16 -23.58 -25.95 -37.45
C THR A 16 -22.37 -26.87 -37.32
N ARG A 17 -21.27 -26.47 -37.94
CA ARG A 17 -19.94 -27.07 -37.83
C ARG A 17 -19.47 -26.93 -36.36
N PRO A 18 -19.07 -28.01 -35.66
CA PRO A 18 -18.63 -27.88 -34.27
C PRO A 18 -17.31 -27.10 -34.20
N PRO A 19 -17.12 -26.23 -33.19
CA PRO A 19 -15.88 -25.53 -32.99
C PRO A 19 -14.78 -26.54 -32.66
N ARG A 20 -13.66 -26.38 -33.35
CA ARG A 20 -12.42 -27.12 -33.19
C ARG A 20 -11.95 -26.94 -31.75
N THR A 21 -12.18 -27.95 -30.91
CA THR A 21 -11.72 -28.00 -29.53
C THR A 21 -10.20 -27.94 -29.52
N THR A 22 -9.65 -26.76 -29.19
CA THR A 22 -8.29 -26.64 -28.71
C THR A 22 -8.18 -27.58 -27.53
N ARG A 23 -7.40 -28.64 -27.70
CA ARG A 23 -7.13 -29.69 -26.73
C ARG A 23 -6.58 -29.03 -25.47
N ALA A 24 -7.45 -28.78 -24.49
CA ALA A 24 -7.05 -28.40 -23.15
C ALA A 24 -6.19 -29.56 -22.63
N THR A 25 -4.93 -29.27 -22.36
CA THR A 25 -4.02 -30.20 -21.69
C THR A 25 -4.70 -30.66 -20.40
N PRO A 26 -4.76 -31.96 -20.10
CA PRO A 26 -5.32 -32.42 -18.83
C PRO A 26 -4.57 -31.74 -17.68
N PRO A 27 -5.26 -31.35 -16.59
CA PRO A 27 -4.60 -30.76 -15.45
C PRO A 27 -3.55 -31.74 -14.94
N VAL A 28 -2.29 -31.29 -14.88
CA VAL A 28 -1.25 -32.00 -14.14
C VAL A 28 -1.69 -31.96 -12.69
N ASP A 29 -1.87 -33.14 -12.08
CA ASP A 29 -2.19 -33.26 -10.66
C ASP A 29 -1.10 -32.58 -9.82
N GLY A 30 -1.43 -31.39 -9.33
CA GLY A 30 -0.56 -30.52 -8.55
C GLY A 30 -1.19 -29.14 -8.35
N GLU A 31 -1.90 -28.96 -7.24
CA GLU A 31 -2.19 -27.64 -6.62
C GLU A 31 -3.10 -26.63 -7.33
N GLY A 32 -4.00 -26.98 -8.26
CA GLY A 32 -5.19 -26.15 -8.58
C GLY A 32 -4.97 -24.66 -8.94
N LEU A 33 -3.76 -24.27 -9.34
CA LEU A 33 -3.41 -22.94 -9.84
C LEU A 33 -3.44 -22.97 -11.35
N VAL A 34 -4.38 -22.24 -11.96
CA VAL A 34 -4.54 -22.16 -13.41
C VAL A 34 -4.10 -20.79 -13.86
N ILE A 35 -3.05 -20.72 -14.67
CA ILE A 35 -2.57 -19.48 -15.28
C ILE A 35 -2.88 -19.55 -16.77
N GLY A 36 -3.71 -18.62 -17.25
CA GLY A 36 -4.05 -18.48 -18.66
C GLY A 36 -3.18 -17.43 -19.35
N THR A 37 -3.78 -16.66 -20.26
CA THR A 37 -3.06 -15.60 -20.97
C THR A 37 -2.61 -14.50 -20.02
N VAL A 38 -1.31 -14.19 -20.04
CA VAL A 38 -0.71 -13.07 -19.31
C VAL A 38 -0.35 -11.97 -20.32
N PRO A 39 -1.05 -10.83 -20.32
CA PRO A 39 -0.76 -9.74 -21.25
C PRO A 39 0.63 -9.15 -20.97
N PRO A 40 1.33 -8.62 -21.99
CA PRO A 40 2.68 -8.05 -21.82
C PRO A 40 2.71 -6.88 -20.83
N GLY A 41 1.61 -6.14 -20.69
CA GLY A 41 1.51 -5.07 -19.69
C GLY A 41 1.62 -5.57 -18.24
N ALA A 42 1.32 -6.84 -17.95
CA ALA A 42 1.59 -7.40 -16.62
C ALA A 42 3.09 -7.47 -16.34
N ARG A 43 3.91 -7.84 -17.32
CA ARG A 43 5.37 -7.83 -17.19
C ARG A 43 5.90 -6.41 -17.06
N LEU A 44 5.36 -5.46 -17.83
CA LEU A 44 5.70 -4.04 -17.72
C LEU A 44 5.43 -3.51 -16.29
N ALA A 45 4.26 -3.81 -15.73
CA ALA A 45 3.96 -3.45 -14.34
C ALA A 45 4.98 -4.05 -13.36
N GLY A 46 5.39 -5.32 -13.58
CA GLY A 46 6.45 -5.96 -12.80
C GLY A 46 7.79 -5.24 -12.89
N VAL A 47 8.22 -4.86 -14.10
CA VAL A 47 9.46 -4.09 -14.33
C VAL A 47 9.38 -2.73 -13.64
N LEU A 48 8.25 -2.02 -13.75
CA LEU A 48 8.05 -0.73 -13.09
C LEU A 48 8.15 -0.86 -11.56
N LEU A 49 7.60 -1.91 -10.96
CA LEU A 49 7.76 -2.19 -9.52
C LEU A 49 9.21 -2.50 -9.14
N VAL A 50 9.95 -3.24 -9.96
CA VAL A 50 11.38 -3.49 -9.72
C VAL A 50 12.15 -2.17 -9.72
N LEU A 51 11.93 -1.34 -10.73
CA LEU A 51 12.58 -0.02 -10.82
C LEU A 51 12.17 0.88 -9.66
N ALA A 52 10.90 0.86 -9.25
CA ALA A 52 10.42 1.58 -8.08
C ALA A 52 11.11 1.11 -6.79
N GLY A 53 11.23 -0.20 -6.59
CA GLY A 53 11.92 -0.76 -5.43
C GLY A 53 13.42 -0.46 -5.44
N VAL A 54 14.08 -0.46 -6.60
CA VAL A 54 15.49 -0.06 -6.70
C VAL A 54 15.65 1.43 -6.39
N ALA A 55 14.83 2.30 -6.99
CA ALA A 55 14.87 3.74 -6.73
C ALA A 55 14.57 4.06 -5.25
N GLY A 56 13.59 3.37 -4.65
CA GLY A 56 13.26 3.51 -3.23
C GLY A 56 14.40 3.03 -2.33
N ALA A 57 15.05 1.92 -2.64
CA ALA A 57 16.21 1.46 -1.90
C ALA A 57 17.39 2.44 -2.02
N LEU A 58 17.62 2.99 -3.21
CA LEU A 58 18.63 4.02 -3.45
C LEU A 58 18.32 5.33 -2.73
N SER A 59 17.04 5.66 -2.48
CA SER A 59 16.68 6.87 -1.73
C SER A 59 17.04 6.83 -0.24
N ALA A 60 17.30 5.65 0.32
CA ALA A 60 17.52 5.49 1.76
C ALA A 60 18.88 6.01 2.25
N PHE A 61 19.89 6.05 1.38
CA PHE A 61 21.29 6.31 1.75
C PHE A 61 21.85 7.70 1.40
N PRO A 62 21.52 8.32 0.26
CA PRO A 62 21.95 9.69 -0.02
C PRO A 62 21.17 10.69 0.84
N THR A 63 21.69 11.92 0.92
CA THR A 63 21.00 13.06 1.53
C THR A 63 19.58 13.16 0.98
N TYR A 64 18.60 13.07 1.87
CA TYR A 64 17.20 13.20 1.55
C TYR A 64 16.85 14.69 1.41
N LEU A 65 17.07 15.46 2.47
CA LEU A 65 16.93 16.91 2.49
C LEU A 65 18.10 17.51 3.25
N GLU A 66 18.54 18.69 2.85
CA GLU A 66 19.43 19.53 3.66
C GLU A 66 18.59 20.69 4.21
N VAL A 67 18.57 20.82 5.54
CA VAL A 67 17.79 21.85 6.23
C VAL A 67 18.71 22.62 7.14
N ASP A 68 18.79 23.94 6.96
CA ASP A 68 19.71 24.84 7.66
C ASP A 68 21.19 24.35 7.66
N GLY A 69 21.64 23.76 6.55
CA GLY A 69 23.01 23.25 6.39
C GLY A 69 23.27 21.87 7.03
N ARG A 70 22.23 21.17 7.48
CA ARG A 70 22.32 19.81 8.02
C ARG A 70 21.72 18.79 7.06
N ASP A 71 22.52 17.78 6.73
CA ASP A 71 22.11 16.67 5.89
C ASP A 71 21.22 15.68 6.66
N LEU A 72 19.97 15.55 6.24
CA LEU A 72 19.05 14.53 6.73
C LEU A 72 19.17 13.28 5.85
N VAL A 73 19.56 12.15 6.44
CA VAL A 73 19.69 10.85 5.76
C VAL A 73 18.74 9.84 6.40
N LEU A 74 17.87 9.23 5.60
CA LEU A 74 16.83 8.30 6.12
C LEU A 74 17.41 7.02 6.74
N GLY A 75 18.54 6.54 6.21
CA GLY A 75 19.25 5.34 6.62
C GLY A 75 20.50 5.62 7.45
N SER A 76 20.55 6.73 8.20
CA SER A 76 21.71 7.11 9.03
C SER A 76 22.05 6.08 10.11
N SER A 77 21.09 5.24 10.51
CA SER A 77 21.25 4.15 11.47
C SER A 77 20.82 2.79 10.89
N VAL A 78 21.28 1.69 11.49
CA VAL A 78 20.89 0.32 11.08
C VAL A 78 19.37 0.12 11.16
N ALA A 79 18.75 0.58 12.26
CA ALA A 79 17.29 0.54 12.41
C ALA A 79 16.59 1.39 11.34
N GLY A 80 17.10 2.60 11.07
CA GLY A 80 16.60 3.46 10.01
C GLY A 80 16.69 2.83 8.63
N ALA A 81 17.81 2.18 8.31
CA ALA A 81 18.02 1.47 7.06
C ALA A 81 17.05 0.27 6.91
N VAL A 82 16.84 -0.52 7.97
CA VAL A 82 15.90 -1.65 7.94
C VAL A 82 14.47 -1.17 7.68
N VAL A 83 14.03 -0.10 8.35
CA VAL A 83 12.70 0.49 8.14
C VAL A 83 12.58 1.07 6.74
N ALA A 84 13.59 1.82 6.27
CA ALA A 84 13.59 2.44 4.95
C ALA A 84 13.60 1.41 3.80
N LEU A 85 14.23 0.25 3.99
CA LEU A 85 14.34 -0.80 2.96
C LEU A 85 13.12 -1.74 2.91
N LEU A 86 12.29 -1.81 3.96
CA LEU A 86 11.16 -2.74 4.03
C LEU A 86 10.22 -2.62 2.82
N GLY A 87 9.73 -1.41 2.55
CA GLY A 87 8.85 -1.15 1.41
C GLY A 87 9.51 -1.47 0.07
N PRO A 88 10.65 -0.83 -0.25
CA PRO A 88 11.36 -1.04 -1.51
C PRO A 88 11.71 -2.50 -1.81
N LEU A 89 12.14 -3.27 -0.81
CA LEU A 89 12.49 -4.69 -0.98
C LEU A 89 11.26 -5.55 -1.29
N VAL A 90 10.14 -5.33 -0.60
CA VAL A 90 8.90 -6.07 -0.89
C VAL A 90 8.37 -5.68 -2.28
N THR A 91 8.40 -4.39 -2.62
CA THR A 91 7.99 -3.90 -3.95
C THR A 91 8.82 -4.53 -5.06
N ALA A 92 10.16 -4.58 -4.91
CA ALA A 92 11.05 -5.21 -5.86
C ALA A 92 10.80 -6.73 -5.96
N ALA A 93 10.63 -7.43 -4.84
CA ALA A 93 10.38 -8.87 -4.82
C ALA A 93 9.07 -9.23 -5.56
N VAL A 94 7.98 -8.50 -5.29
CA VAL A 94 6.71 -8.67 -5.99
C VAL A 94 6.85 -8.30 -7.48
N GLY A 95 7.59 -7.23 -7.78
CA GLY A 95 7.91 -6.82 -9.15
C GLY A 95 8.63 -7.90 -9.95
N VAL A 96 9.65 -8.55 -9.37
CA VAL A 96 10.37 -9.67 -10.00
C VAL A 96 9.43 -10.84 -10.27
N GLN A 97 8.58 -11.21 -9.32
CA GLN A 97 7.60 -12.29 -9.50
C GLN A 97 6.60 -11.98 -10.62
N LEU A 98 6.14 -10.73 -10.69
CA LEU A 98 5.20 -10.28 -11.71
C LEU A 98 5.86 -10.18 -13.11
N ALA A 99 7.10 -9.68 -13.18
CA ALA A 99 7.89 -9.64 -14.41
C ALA A 99 8.13 -11.05 -14.98
N ARG A 100 8.35 -12.04 -14.10
CA ARG A 100 8.43 -13.47 -14.44
C ARG A 100 7.09 -14.10 -14.79
N SER A 101 5.97 -13.37 -14.66
CA SER A 101 4.61 -13.85 -14.91
C SER A 101 4.22 -15.06 -14.04
N ALA A 102 4.86 -15.24 -12.87
CA ALA A 102 4.68 -16.42 -12.04
C ALA A 102 3.33 -16.43 -11.30
N VAL A 103 2.93 -15.29 -10.74
CA VAL A 103 1.67 -15.12 -10.01
C VAL A 103 1.02 -13.78 -10.38
N PRO A 104 0.51 -13.63 -11.62
CA PRO A 104 0.23 -12.32 -12.19
C PRO A 104 -0.87 -11.55 -11.44
N LYS A 105 -1.97 -12.19 -11.00
CA LYS A 105 -3.02 -11.47 -10.25
C LYS A 105 -2.58 -11.04 -8.84
N PHE A 106 -1.67 -11.77 -8.20
CA PHE A 106 -1.08 -11.35 -6.93
C PHE A 106 -0.27 -10.07 -7.12
N GLY A 107 0.65 -10.08 -8.09
CA GLY A 107 1.51 -8.92 -8.36
C GLY A 107 0.72 -7.71 -8.87
N LEU A 108 -0.28 -7.91 -9.74
CA LEU A 108 -1.13 -6.83 -10.24
C LEU A 108 -1.99 -6.22 -9.13
N ALA A 109 -2.49 -7.01 -8.18
CA ALA A 109 -3.27 -6.51 -7.06
C ALA A 109 -2.39 -5.67 -6.12
N TYR A 110 -1.19 -6.17 -5.82
CA TYR A 110 -0.18 -5.41 -5.08
C TYR A 110 0.13 -4.09 -5.79
N ALA A 111 0.41 -4.11 -7.10
CA ALA A 111 0.72 -2.93 -7.89
C ALA A 111 -0.41 -1.90 -7.88
N ALA A 112 -1.66 -2.32 -8.06
CA ALA A 112 -2.82 -1.44 -8.06
C ALA A 112 -3.03 -0.76 -6.70
N VAL A 113 -2.94 -1.52 -5.60
CA VAL A 113 -3.10 -0.99 -4.24
C VAL A 113 -1.92 -0.09 -3.85
N ALA A 114 -0.68 -0.55 -4.06
CA ALA A 114 0.51 0.24 -3.78
C ALA A 114 0.54 1.53 -4.61
N GLY A 115 0.15 1.46 -5.89
CA GLY A 115 0.02 2.62 -6.77
C GLY A 115 -1.02 3.62 -6.28
N ALA A 116 -2.19 3.15 -5.85
CA ALA A 116 -3.24 4.01 -5.29
C ALA A 116 -2.77 4.74 -4.01
N LEU A 117 -2.12 4.03 -3.09
CA LEU A 117 -1.57 4.63 -1.87
C LEU A 117 -0.44 5.62 -2.18
N SER A 118 0.37 5.32 -3.20
CA SER A 118 1.51 6.15 -3.60
C SER A 118 1.10 7.51 -4.18
N VAL A 119 -0.14 7.68 -4.67
CA VAL A 119 -0.63 8.99 -5.11
C VAL A 119 -0.64 9.99 -3.95
N GLY A 120 -1.17 9.57 -2.79
CA GLY A 120 -1.19 10.43 -1.61
C GLY A 120 0.22 10.72 -1.07
N GLN A 121 1.07 9.68 -1.02
CA GLN A 121 2.47 9.82 -0.62
C GLN A 121 3.25 10.76 -1.53
N LEU A 122 3.02 10.70 -2.85
CA LEU A 122 3.68 11.57 -3.82
C LEU A 122 3.34 13.04 -3.59
N LEU A 123 2.07 13.37 -3.31
CA LEU A 123 1.70 14.76 -3.00
C LEU A 123 2.31 15.27 -1.70
N ILE A 124 2.40 14.40 -0.68
CA ILE A 124 3.07 14.72 0.59
C ILE A 124 4.56 14.98 0.35
N GLU A 125 5.24 14.13 -0.44
CA GLU A 125 6.66 14.30 -0.76
C GLU A 125 6.94 15.53 -1.61
N LEU A 126 6.07 15.84 -2.59
CA LEU A 126 6.17 17.05 -3.38
C LEU A 126 5.99 18.32 -2.54
N TYR A 127 5.14 18.27 -1.51
CA TYR A 127 5.01 19.36 -0.56
C TYR A 127 6.30 19.55 0.25
N ARG A 128 6.87 18.47 0.80
CA ARG A 128 8.14 18.51 1.56
C ARG A 128 9.29 19.14 0.77
N GLY A 129 9.43 18.79 -0.50
CA GLY A 129 10.53 19.30 -1.33
C GLY A 129 10.32 20.69 -1.96
N ARG A 130 9.13 21.31 -1.86
CA ARG A 130 8.83 22.59 -2.54
C ARG A 130 8.05 23.62 -1.75
N GLY A 131 7.17 23.20 -0.83
CA GLY A 131 6.18 24.06 -0.19
C GLY A 131 6.47 24.43 1.26
N SER A 132 7.31 23.66 1.96
CA SER A 132 7.58 23.85 3.40
C SER A 132 8.27 25.21 3.70
N VAL A 133 9.08 25.74 2.79
CA VAL A 133 9.77 27.05 2.93
C VAL A 133 8.85 28.30 2.91
N THR A 134 7.55 28.16 2.59
CA THR A 134 6.64 29.32 2.49
C THR A 134 6.06 29.77 3.83
N ARG A 135 6.22 28.97 4.90
CA ARG A 135 5.96 29.36 6.29
C ARG A 135 7.06 28.77 7.17
N PRO A 136 8.08 29.54 7.56
CA PRO A 136 9.10 29.08 8.49
C PRO A 136 8.43 28.58 9.77
N GLY A 137 8.67 27.33 10.11
CA GLY A 137 8.08 26.69 11.27
C GLY A 137 8.93 25.51 11.73
N VAL A 138 8.70 25.08 12.96
CA VAL A 138 9.30 23.87 13.49
C VAL A 138 8.60 22.67 12.85
N GLU A 139 9.33 21.89 12.04
CA GLU A 139 8.85 20.63 11.46
C GLU A 139 9.67 19.45 11.95
N VAL A 140 9.12 18.24 11.88
CA VAL A 140 9.87 17.00 12.10
C VAL A 140 10.09 16.32 10.76
N LEU A 141 11.35 16.25 10.34
CA LEU A 141 11.77 15.66 9.07
C LEU A 141 12.80 14.56 9.35
N ALA A 142 12.56 13.36 8.84
CA ALA A 142 13.42 12.19 9.04
C ALA A 142 13.74 11.86 10.52
N GLY A 143 12.85 12.21 11.45
CA GLY A 143 13.03 12.00 12.89
C GLY A 143 13.73 13.15 13.62
N GLU A 144 14.18 14.18 12.92
CA GLU A 144 14.79 15.36 13.52
C GLU A 144 13.84 16.55 13.53
N ARG A 145 13.82 17.29 14.63
CA ARG A 145 13.11 18.56 14.76
C ARG A 145 13.96 19.66 14.12
N VAL A 146 13.45 20.29 13.06
CA VAL A 146 14.20 21.30 12.31
C VAL A 146 13.37 22.56 12.09
N LEU A 147 14.02 23.71 12.21
CA LEU A 147 13.44 24.98 11.82
C LEU A 147 13.54 25.08 10.28
N THR A 148 12.42 25.16 9.59
CA THR A 148 12.42 25.18 8.12
C THR A 148 12.62 26.60 7.58
N SER A 149 13.80 27.19 7.81
CA SER A 149 14.17 28.47 7.19
C SER A 149 14.62 28.31 5.74
N ASP A 150 15.35 27.23 5.44
CA ASP A 150 15.84 26.89 4.10
C ASP A 150 15.87 25.37 3.87
N ILE A 151 15.43 24.91 2.69
CA ILE A 151 15.34 23.49 2.36
C ILE A 151 15.96 23.25 0.99
N HIS A 152 17.02 22.44 0.95
CA HIS A 152 17.64 21.98 -0.28
C HIS A 152 17.31 20.51 -0.53
N VAL A 153 16.86 20.23 -1.75
CA VAL A 153 16.48 18.87 -2.17
C VAL A 153 17.72 18.05 -2.47
N GLY A 154 17.91 16.97 -1.71
CA GLY A 154 19.00 16.02 -1.94
C GLY A 154 18.66 14.92 -2.96
N PRO A 155 19.66 14.17 -3.44
CA PRO A 155 19.46 13.07 -4.39
C PRO A 155 18.58 11.95 -3.84
N GLY A 156 18.53 11.76 -2.52
CA GLY A 156 17.63 10.82 -1.85
C GLY A 156 16.16 11.15 -2.08
N TRP A 157 15.79 12.42 -1.94
CA TRP A 157 14.41 12.86 -2.21
C TRP A 157 14.03 12.64 -3.68
N VAL A 158 14.92 12.96 -4.62
CA VAL A 158 14.66 12.75 -6.07
C VAL A 158 14.41 11.27 -6.35
N ALA A 159 15.26 10.38 -5.83
CA ALA A 159 15.08 8.94 -5.98
C ALA A 159 13.76 8.44 -5.34
N GLY A 160 13.38 8.99 -4.18
CA GLY A 160 12.10 8.69 -3.53
C GLY A 160 10.89 9.11 -4.35
N VAL A 161 10.90 10.32 -4.91
CA VAL A 161 9.84 10.81 -5.82
C VAL A 161 9.75 9.96 -7.07
N VAL A 162 10.89 9.60 -7.68
CA VAL A 162 10.93 8.69 -8.84
C VAL A 162 10.32 7.32 -8.48
N ALA A 163 10.65 6.77 -7.31
CA ALA A 163 10.08 5.51 -6.84
C ALA A 163 8.55 5.57 -6.71
N LEU A 164 8.01 6.66 -6.15
CA LEU A 164 6.57 6.86 -6.02
C LEU A 164 5.88 7.01 -7.38
N VAL A 165 6.44 7.80 -8.30
CA VAL A 165 5.91 7.94 -9.67
C VAL A 165 5.89 6.59 -10.39
N LEU A 166 6.97 5.81 -10.31
CA LEU A 166 7.02 4.48 -10.92
C LEU A 166 5.98 3.53 -10.31
N THR A 167 5.74 3.61 -9.00
CA THR A 167 4.70 2.82 -8.32
C THR A 167 3.29 3.20 -8.77
N VAL A 168 3.01 4.50 -8.92
CA VAL A 168 1.73 4.99 -9.47
C VAL A 168 1.53 4.49 -10.91
N LEU A 169 2.55 4.60 -11.76
CA LEU A 169 2.51 4.10 -13.14
C LEU A 169 2.29 2.58 -13.18
N ALA A 170 2.96 1.81 -12.31
CA ALA A 170 2.75 0.37 -12.19
C ALA A 170 1.30 0.05 -11.82
N GLY A 171 0.70 0.80 -10.89
CA GLY A 171 -0.71 0.66 -10.53
C GLY A 171 -1.67 0.96 -11.68
N GLY A 172 -1.40 2.02 -12.44
CA GLY A 172 -2.17 2.37 -13.65
C GLY A 172 -2.12 1.28 -14.72
N VAL A 173 -0.92 0.75 -15.01
CA VAL A 173 -0.75 -0.39 -15.92
C VAL A 173 -1.48 -1.62 -15.39
N ALA A 174 -1.38 -1.89 -14.08
CA ALA A 174 -2.01 -3.04 -13.46
C ALA A 174 -3.53 -3.02 -13.59
N ALA A 175 -4.16 -1.86 -13.36
CA ALA A 175 -5.59 -1.66 -13.59
C ALA A 175 -5.97 -1.90 -15.06
N ALA A 176 -5.19 -1.37 -16.01
CA ALA A 176 -5.45 -1.48 -17.45
C ALA A 176 -5.29 -2.91 -18.01
N VAL A 177 -4.55 -3.79 -17.34
CA VAL A 177 -4.36 -5.19 -17.77
C VAL A 177 -5.11 -6.20 -16.90
N TRP A 178 -5.78 -5.74 -15.84
CA TRP A 178 -6.44 -6.61 -14.87
C TRP A 178 -7.42 -7.57 -15.53
N GLY A 179 -8.37 -7.05 -16.32
CA GLY A 179 -9.43 -7.84 -16.96
C GLY A 179 -8.93 -8.82 -18.04
N ARG A 180 -7.74 -8.57 -18.60
CA ARG A 180 -7.12 -9.42 -19.64
C ARG A 180 -6.25 -10.54 -19.06
N THR A 181 -5.93 -10.45 -17.78
CA THR A 181 -5.09 -11.44 -17.11
C THR A 181 -5.98 -12.56 -16.59
N VAL A 182 -5.72 -13.79 -17.04
CA VAL A 182 -6.45 -14.97 -16.58
C VAL A 182 -5.59 -15.72 -15.57
N MET A 183 -6.08 -15.80 -14.33
CA MET A 183 -5.49 -16.62 -13.29
C MET A 183 -6.61 -17.03 -12.34
N ASP A 184 -6.68 -18.32 -12.03
CA ASP A 184 -7.54 -18.84 -10.99
C ASP A 184 -6.70 -19.63 -9.98
N ASP A 185 -7.08 -19.53 -8.72
CA ASP A 185 -6.48 -20.26 -7.63
C ASP A 185 -7.66 -20.89 -6.88
N ALA A 186 -7.65 -22.22 -6.81
CA ALA A 186 -8.67 -23.02 -6.14
C ALA A 186 -8.72 -22.81 -4.61
N GLY A 187 -8.53 -21.58 -4.12
CA GLY A 187 -8.52 -21.22 -2.72
C GLY A 187 -9.91 -21.33 -2.06
N ALA A 188 -9.90 -21.48 -0.75
CA ALA A 188 -11.12 -21.61 0.07
C ALA A 188 -11.62 -20.25 0.62
N LEU A 189 -11.17 -19.14 0.03
CA LEU A 189 -11.40 -17.80 0.57
C LEU A 189 -12.89 -17.42 0.63
N GLU A 190 -13.74 -18.00 -0.23
CA GLU A 190 -15.18 -17.68 -0.28
C GLU A 190 -15.88 -17.85 1.07
N ALA A 191 -15.55 -18.89 1.84
CA ALA A 191 -16.21 -19.18 3.12
C ALA A 191 -15.93 -18.13 4.20
N VAL A 192 -14.80 -17.41 4.09
CA VAL A 192 -14.36 -16.44 5.10
C VAL A 192 -14.24 -15.02 4.54
N ARG A 193 -14.68 -14.77 3.30
CA ARG A 193 -14.52 -13.47 2.64
C ARG A 193 -15.27 -12.36 3.39
N GLY A 194 -16.48 -12.64 3.88
CA GLY A 194 -17.27 -11.69 4.68
C GLY A 194 -16.53 -11.24 5.95
N PRO A 195 -16.17 -12.17 6.85
CA PRO A 195 -15.39 -11.86 8.05
C PRO A 195 -14.04 -11.18 7.75
N LEU A 196 -13.33 -11.65 6.71
CA LEU A 196 -12.07 -11.04 6.28
C LEU A 196 -12.28 -9.58 5.85
N ALA A 197 -13.31 -9.30 5.05
CA ALA A 197 -13.62 -7.94 4.63
C ALA A 197 -14.04 -7.04 5.79
N GLY A 198 -14.81 -7.57 6.76
CA GLY A 198 -15.12 -6.84 7.98
C GLY A 198 -13.86 -6.48 8.76
N ALA A 199 -12.96 -7.44 8.97
CA ALA A 199 -11.71 -7.22 9.69
C ALA A 199 -10.78 -6.22 8.97
N THR A 200 -10.65 -6.32 7.64
CA THR A 200 -9.80 -5.39 6.87
C THR A 200 -10.36 -3.97 6.91
N VAL A 201 -11.69 -3.79 6.83
CA VAL A 201 -12.32 -2.47 6.95
C VAL A 201 -12.12 -1.87 8.34
N LEU A 202 -12.31 -2.66 9.41
CA LEU A 202 -12.08 -2.19 10.78
C LEU A 202 -10.63 -1.74 10.98
N LEU A 203 -9.66 -2.54 10.51
CA LEU A 203 -8.25 -2.16 10.55
C LEU A 203 -7.95 -0.94 9.68
N GLY A 204 -8.57 -0.83 8.50
CA GLY A 204 -8.38 0.31 7.59
C GLY A 204 -8.89 1.62 8.20
N VAL A 205 -10.10 1.63 8.77
CA VAL A 205 -10.65 2.79 9.47
C VAL A 205 -9.81 3.12 10.71
N GLY A 206 -9.45 2.12 11.52
CA GLY A 206 -8.57 2.31 12.67
C GLY A 206 -7.22 2.91 12.28
N THR A 207 -6.64 2.46 11.17
CA THR A 207 -5.39 3.02 10.63
C THR A 207 -5.57 4.49 10.24
N VAL A 208 -6.66 4.85 9.54
CA VAL A 208 -6.93 6.27 9.19
C VAL A 208 -7.06 7.12 10.45
N LEU A 209 -7.77 6.65 11.48
CA LEU A 209 -7.86 7.34 12.77
C LEU A 209 -6.48 7.48 13.44
N CYS A 210 -5.59 6.51 13.30
CA CYS A 210 -4.23 6.63 13.82
C CYS A 210 -3.36 7.57 12.97
N LEU A 211 -3.66 7.74 11.68
CA LEU A 211 -2.96 8.67 10.80
C LEU A 211 -3.42 10.13 10.97
N THR A 212 -4.53 10.40 11.67
CA THR A 212 -4.97 11.78 11.89
C THR A 212 -4.04 12.53 12.83
N LEU A 213 -3.34 11.82 13.72
CA LEU A 213 -2.40 12.36 14.68
C LEU A 213 -0.96 11.90 14.38
N PRO A 214 0.06 12.63 14.85
CA PRO A 214 1.45 12.23 14.69
C PRO A 214 1.75 10.89 15.39
N ALA A 215 2.59 10.06 14.77
CA ALA A 215 2.99 8.76 15.34
C ALA A 215 4.06 8.90 16.45
N ALA A 216 4.82 9.98 16.41
CA ALA A 216 5.74 10.44 17.44
C ALA A 216 5.56 11.96 17.56
N ASP A 217 5.59 12.51 18.76
CA ASP A 217 5.27 13.92 19.02
C ASP A 217 6.17 14.49 20.14
N VAL A 218 6.24 15.81 20.22
CA VAL A 218 7.02 16.52 21.25
C VAL A 218 6.15 16.64 22.51
N PRO A 219 6.63 16.21 23.70
CA PRO A 219 5.87 16.36 24.92
C PRO A 219 5.66 17.84 25.27
N ASP A 220 4.49 18.16 25.83
CA ASP A 220 4.18 19.50 26.32
C ASP A 220 5.06 19.87 27.52
N ASP A 221 5.46 21.14 27.60
CA ASP A 221 6.20 21.63 28.77
C ASP A 221 5.23 21.98 29.92
N LEU A 222 5.57 21.53 31.12
CA LEU A 222 4.91 21.99 32.34
C LEU A 222 5.71 23.16 32.92
N VAL A 223 5.26 24.37 32.65
CA VAL A 223 5.88 25.60 33.19
C VAL A 223 5.10 26.03 34.43
N THR A 224 5.79 26.15 35.56
CA THR A 224 5.19 26.75 36.76
C THR A 224 5.11 28.26 36.57
N ASP A 225 3.90 28.81 36.56
CA ASP A 225 3.67 30.24 36.53
C ASP A 225 4.25 30.88 37.82
N PRO A 226 5.26 31.75 37.73
CA PRO A 226 5.88 32.35 38.90
C PRO A 226 4.95 33.30 39.67
N ALA A 227 3.87 33.78 39.05
CA ALA A 227 2.91 34.69 39.69
C ALA A 227 1.84 33.93 40.50
N THR A 228 1.41 32.77 40.04
CA THR A 228 0.31 32.00 40.65
C THR A 228 0.75 30.70 41.33
N GLY A 229 1.98 30.23 41.05
CA GLY A 229 2.49 28.94 41.51
C GLY A 229 1.81 27.73 40.88
N LEU A 230 0.93 27.94 39.90
CA LEU A 230 0.22 26.89 39.17
C LEU A 230 1.07 26.37 38.02
N GLN A 231 1.01 25.07 37.76
CA GLN A 231 1.60 24.49 36.56
C GLN A 231 0.68 24.74 35.37
N VAL A 232 1.23 25.36 34.33
CA VAL A 232 0.57 25.62 33.07
C VAL A 232 1.23 24.75 32.00
N VAL A 233 0.41 24.06 31.21
CA VAL A 233 0.86 23.29 30.05
C VAL A 233 1.13 24.27 28.91
N VAL A 234 2.38 24.34 28.46
CA VAL A 234 2.79 25.14 27.31
C VAL A 234 3.00 24.20 26.13
N PRO A 235 2.12 24.23 25.13
CA PRO A 235 2.24 23.35 23.97
C PRO A 235 3.50 23.70 23.19
N ARG A 236 4.27 22.68 22.83
CA ARG A 236 5.42 22.83 21.92
C ARG A 236 4.98 22.56 20.49
N GLU A 237 5.47 23.37 19.55
CA GLU A 237 5.29 23.07 18.12
C GLU A 237 6.03 21.77 17.77
N GLY A 238 5.27 20.76 17.36
CA GLY A 238 5.71 19.42 16.99
C GLY A 238 5.30 19.02 15.56
N PRO A 239 5.44 17.74 15.19
CA PRO A 239 5.04 17.22 13.88
C PRO A 239 3.55 17.49 13.59
N GLN A 240 3.26 17.99 12.39
CA GLN A 240 1.89 18.37 12.02
C GLN A 240 0.96 17.17 11.85
N ALA A 241 -0.19 17.25 12.53
CA ALA A 241 -1.31 16.35 12.34
C ALA A 241 -1.85 16.43 10.90
N LEU A 242 -2.62 15.43 10.46
CA LEU A 242 -3.12 15.36 9.09
C LEU A 242 -3.91 16.61 8.66
N LEU A 243 -4.73 17.14 9.58
CA LEU A 243 -5.61 18.29 9.36
C LEU A 243 -4.90 19.64 9.49
N GLU A 244 -3.71 19.65 10.10
CA GLU A 244 -2.89 20.85 10.29
C GLU A 244 -1.98 21.12 9.08
N ARG A 245 -1.76 20.11 8.25
CA ARG A 245 -0.95 20.22 7.03
C ARG A 245 -1.58 21.22 6.06
N PRO A 246 -0.81 22.12 5.43
CA PRO A 246 -1.34 23.01 4.42
C PRO A 246 -1.26 22.42 3.00
N GLY A 247 -2.16 22.88 2.13
CA GLY A 247 -2.07 22.71 0.67
C GLY A 247 -2.01 21.25 0.19
N LEU A 248 -0.94 20.91 -0.54
CA LEU A 248 -0.76 19.59 -1.17
C LEU A 248 -0.58 18.45 -0.15
N ALA A 249 -0.01 18.73 1.03
CA ALA A 249 0.19 17.71 2.04
C ALA A 249 -1.14 17.26 2.69
N LEU A 250 -2.09 18.19 2.88
CA LEU A 250 -3.45 17.86 3.31
C LEU A 250 -4.16 17.00 2.26
N LEU A 251 -4.13 17.44 1.00
CA LEU A 251 -4.75 16.70 -0.10
C LEU A 251 -4.14 15.30 -0.24
N GLY A 252 -2.81 15.20 -0.18
CA GLY A 252 -2.09 13.93 -0.21
C GLY A 252 -2.46 13.02 0.97
N GLY A 253 -2.58 13.59 2.17
CA GLY A 253 -3.05 12.90 3.36
C GLY A 253 -4.48 12.36 3.23
N LEU A 254 -5.41 13.18 2.75
CA LEU A 254 -6.80 12.79 2.51
C LEU A 254 -6.92 11.72 1.40
N LEU A 255 -6.15 11.85 0.32
CA LEU A 255 -6.10 10.84 -0.74
C LEU A 255 -5.52 9.52 -0.25
N LEU A 256 -4.46 9.55 0.57
CA LEU A 256 -3.89 8.36 1.18
C LEU A 256 -4.92 7.67 2.09
N ALA A 257 -5.59 8.43 2.96
CA ALA A 257 -6.62 7.91 3.85
C ALA A 257 -7.80 7.29 3.08
N GLY A 258 -8.31 8.01 2.07
CA GLY A 258 -9.38 7.53 1.20
C GLY A 258 -8.98 6.28 0.41
N ALA A 259 -7.77 6.26 -0.16
CA ALA A 259 -7.23 5.11 -0.86
C ALA A 259 -7.07 3.91 0.07
N LEU A 260 -6.61 4.11 1.31
CA LEU A 260 -6.47 3.04 2.30
C LEU A 260 -7.82 2.41 2.65
N VAL A 261 -8.85 3.22 2.92
CA VAL A 261 -10.20 2.71 3.21
C VAL A 261 -10.75 1.96 2.00
N LEU A 262 -10.67 2.55 0.80
CA LEU A 262 -11.14 1.92 -0.43
C LEU A 262 -10.41 0.60 -0.72
N CYS A 263 -9.09 0.56 -0.55
CA CYS A 263 -8.29 -0.65 -0.73
C CYS A 263 -8.62 -1.69 0.35
N SER A 264 -8.88 -1.28 1.59
CA SER A 264 -9.27 -2.19 2.68
C SER A 264 -10.61 -2.88 2.44
N VAL A 265 -11.54 -2.19 1.76
CA VAL A 265 -12.83 -2.77 1.32
C VAL A 265 -12.65 -3.69 0.10
N THR A 266 -11.85 -3.25 -0.87
CA THR A 266 -11.78 -3.92 -2.19
C THR A 266 -10.82 -5.09 -2.25
N ALA A 267 -9.67 -5.02 -1.56
CA ALA A 267 -8.65 -6.09 -1.55
C ALA A 267 -9.21 -7.50 -1.20
N PRO A 268 -9.98 -7.71 -0.11
CA PRO A 268 -10.52 -9.04 0.21
C PRO A 268 -11.55 -9.54 -0.81
N SER A 269 -12.13 -8.63 -1.61
CA SER A 269 -13.11 -8.92 -2.66
C SER A 269 -12.47 -9.32 -3.99
N LEU A 270 -11.15 -9.12 -4.14
CA LEU A 270 -10.44 -9.49 -5.37
C LEU A 270 -10.43 -11.00 -5.58
N ARG A 271 -10.63 -11.40 -6.84
CA ARG A 271 -10.53 -12.79 -7.29
C ARG A 271 -9.37 -12.95 -8.28
N PRO A 272 -8.60 -14.06 -8.20
CA PRO A 272 -8.71 -15.19 -7.24
C PRO A 272 -8.11 -14.86 -5.86
N ARG A 273 -8.05 -15.81 -4.91
CA ARG A 273 -7.55 -15.59 -3.54
C ARG A 273 -6.17 -14.92 -3.50
N LEU A 274 -5.23 -15.35 -4.34
CA LEU A 274 -3.91 -14.73 -4.47
C LEU A 274 -3.95 -13.23 -4.82
N ALA A 275 -4.98 -12.75 -5.53
CA ALA A 275 -5.18 -11.31 -5.71
C ALA A 275 -5.45 -10.59 -4.39
N ALA A 276 -6.32 -11.14 -3.55
CA ALA A 276 -6.61 -10.58 -2.24
C ALA A 276 -5.35 -10.53 -1.37
N VAL A 277 -4.53 -11.60 -1.38
CA VAL A 277 -3.25 -11.60 -0.64
C VAL A 277 -2.31 -10.51 -1.16
N GLY A 278 -2.20 -10.31 -2.47
CA GLY A 278 -1.36 -9.27 -3.05
C GLY A 278 -1.79 -7.86 -2.64
N GLY A 279 -3.11 -7.58 -2.67
CA GLY A 279 -3.66 -6.32 -2.21
C GLY A 279 -3.44 -6.10 -0.70
N LEU A 280 -3.69 -7.11 0.13
CA LEU A 280 -3.48 -7.05 1.58
C LEU A 280 -2.01 -6.88 1.95
N LEU A 281 -1.09 -7.50 1.20
CA LEU A 281 0.35 -7.32 1.39
C LEU A 281 0.75 -5.86 1.16
N ALA A 282 0.23 -5.21 0.10
CA ALA A 282 0.51 -3.80 -0.16
C ALA A 282 0.05 -2.90 1.00
N ILE A 283 -1.16 -3.13 1.53
CA ILE A 283 -1.67 -2.40 2.70
C ILE A 283 -0.77 -2.68 3.92
N SER A 284 -0.45 -3.96 4.18
CA SER A 284 0.39 -4.37 5.31
C SER A 284 1.73 -3.63 5.31
N VAL A 285 2.41 -3.59 4.16
CA VAL A 285 3.71 -2.92 4.01
C VAL A 285 3.59 -1.42 4.24
N ALA A 286 2.56 -0.77 3.69
CA ALA A 286 2.36 0.67 3.87
C ALA A 286 2.08 1.04 5.33
N VAL A 287 1.19 0.30 6.00
CA VAL A 287 0.79 0.58 7.38
C VAL A 287 1.89 0.21 8.37
N LEU A 288 2.51 -0.96 8.20
CA LEU A 288 3.63 -1.38 9.04
C LEU A 288 4.83 -0.45 8.86
N GLY A 289 5.11 -0.02 7.64
CA GLY A 289 6.15 0.98 7.36
C GLY A 289 5.90 2.30 8.10
N ALA A 290 4.66 2.80 8.10
CA ALA A 290 4.29 4.00 8.84
C ALA A 290 4.45 3.84 10.37
N GLY A 291 4.01 2.70 10.93
CA GLY A 291 4.17 2.41 12.35
C GLY A 291 5.64 2.27 12.77
N LEU A 292 6.45 1.57 11.98
CA LEU A 292 7.88 1.40 12.24
C LEU A 292 8.67 2.71 12.08
N ALA A 293 8.25 3.59 11.17
CA ALA A 293 8.82 4.93 11.06
C ALA A 293 8.57 5.74 12.34
N GLY A 294 7.36 5.70 12.90
CA GLY A 294 7.06 6.35 14.18
C GLY A 294 7.89 5.79 15.35
N VAL A 295 8.08 4.47 15.42
CA VAL A 295 8.95 3.85 16.43
C VAL A 295 10.40 4.29 16.26
N ARG A 296 10.91 4.30 15.03
CA ARG A 296 12.26 4.77 14.73
C ARG A 296 12.44 6.22 15.18
N ASP A 297 11.50 7.09 14.83
CA ASP A 297 11.59 8.53 15.11
C ASP A 297 11.60 8.79 16.62
N ALA A 298 10.79 8.07 17.41
CA ALA A 298 10.80 8.15 18.87
C ALA A 298 12.03 7.51 19.55
N VAL A 299 12.74 6.60 18.89
CA VAL A 299 13.96 5.97 19.45
C VAL A 299 15.22 6.77 19.11
N VAL A 300 15.26 7.37 17.92
CA VAL A 300 16.42 8.09 17.42
C VAL A 300 16.45 9.53 17.92
N SER A 301 15.28 10.15 18.13
CA SER A 301 15.17 11.53 18.58
C SER A 301 15.00 11.61 20.09
N GLU A 302 15.79 12.47 20.74
CA GLU A 302 15.64 12.75 22.17
C GLU A 302 14.42 13.64 22.46
N ASP A 303 13.88 14.30 21.43
CA ASP A 303 12.77 15.26 21.54
C ASP A 303 11.39 14.64 21.26
N LEU A 304 11.33 13.40 20.75
CA LEU A 304 10.09 12.77 20.32
C LEU A 304 9.70 11.58 21.19
N GLU A 305 8.46 11.60 21.67
CA GLU A 305 7.86 10.48 22.39
C GLU A 305 6.91 9.69 21.48
N TRP A 306 6.87 8.37 21.64
CA TRP A 306 5.99 7.51 20.87
C TRP A 306 4.54 7.65 21.32
N THR A 307 3.64 7.96 20.39
CA THR A 307 2.25 8.28 20.73
C THR A 307 1.33 7.05 20.70
N VAL A 308 0.16 7.16 21.33
CA VAL A 308 -0.90 6.14 21.24
C VAL A 308 -1.34 5.87 19.78
N PRO A 309 -1.57 6.89 18.94
CA PRO A 309 -1.74 6.70 17.49
C PRO A 309 -0.59 5.94 16.82
N GLY A 310 0.67 6.22 17.17
CA GLY A 310 1.83 5.49 16.69
C GLY A 310 1.78 4.00 17.04
N ALA A 311 1.44 3.66 18.28
CA ALA A 311 1.20 2.28 18.70
C ALA A 311 0.03 1.64 17.94
N GLY A 312 -1.04 2.39 17.72
CA GLY A 312 -2.18 1.97 16.90
C GLY A 312 -1.81 1.60 15.47
N LEU A 313 -0.93 2.36 14.82
CA LEU A 313 -0.40 2.05 13.48
C LEU A 313 0.40 0.74 13.46
N LEU A 314 1.25 0.53 14.46
CA LEU A 314 2.03 -0.70 14.57
C LEU A 314 1.11 -1.93 14.73
N VAL A 315 0.15 -1.84 15.64
CA VAL A 315 -0.85 -2.91 15.86
C VAL A 315 -1.67 -3.16 14.60
N ALA A 316 -2.12 -2.10 13.91
CA ALA A 316 -2.88 -2.24 12.67
C ALA A 316 -2.05 -2.89 11.55
N GLY A 317 -0.77 -2.49 11.40
CA GLY A 317 0.17 -3.08 10.43
C GLY A 317 0.39 -4.58 10.69
N LEU A 318 0.57 -4.96 11.96
CA LEU A 318 0.66 -6.37 12.37
C LEU A 318 -0.66 -7.12 12.12
N GLY A 319 -1.80 -6.48 12.36
CA GLY A 319 -3.12 -7.01 12.03
C GLY A 319 -3.28 -7.32 10.55
N PHE A 320 -2.89 -6.39 9.67
CA PHE A 320 -2.88 -6.62 8.22
C PHE A 320 -1.92 -7.73 7.81
N CYS A 321 -0.74 -7.84 8.44
CA CYS A 321 0.17 -8.97 8.21
C CYS A 321 -0.48 -10.31 8.57
N ALA A 322 -1.16 -10.38 9.72
CA ALA A 322 -1.88 -11.57 10.15
C ALA A 322 -3.00 -11.95 9.18
N LEU A 323 -3.79 -10.97 8.71
CA LEU A 323 -4.83 -11.21 7.70
C LEU A 323 -4.26 -11.66 6.35
N THR A 324 -3.14 -11.07 5.92
CA THR A 324 -2.42 -11.46 4.71
C THR A 324 -1.93 -12.91 4.80
N ALA A 325 -1.29 -13.28 5.91
CA ALA A 325 -0.81 -14.63 6.17
C ALA A 325 -1.97 -15.64 6.29
N PHE A 326 -3.07 -15.26 6.94
CA PHE A 326 -4.27 -16.08 7.04
C PHE A 326 -4.87 -16.34 5.65
N ALA A 327 -5.07 -15.29 4.85
CA ALA A 327 -5.57 -15.41 3.47
C ALA A 327 -4.65 -16.30 2.60
N TRP A 328 -3.33 -16.19 2.77
CA TRP A 328 -2.35 -17.04 2.09
C TRP A 328 -2.47 -18.53 2.48
N ARG A 329 -2.70 -18.83 3.76
CA ARG A 329 -2.77 -20.20 4.28
C ARG A 329 -4.06 -20.95 3.91
N LEU A 330 -5.13 -20.26 3.52
CA LEU A 330 -6.42 -20.87 3.16
C LEU A 330 -6.38 -21.57 1.79
N ARG A 331 -5.76 -22.75 1.73
CA ARG A 331 -5.77 -23.64 0.56
C ARG A 331 -6.98 -24.58 0.63
N ARG A 332 -7.63 -24.89 -0.50
CA ARG A 332 -8.62 -26.00 -0.51
C ARG A 332 -7.88 -27.32 -0.25
N ARG A 333 -8.43 -28.14 0.64
CA ARG A 333 -8.04 -29.56 0.70
C ARG A 333 -8.56 -30.26 -0.55
N PRO A 334 -7.82 -31.21 -1.13
CA PRO A 334 -8.36 -32.05 -2.19
C PRO A 334 -9.61 -32.76 -1.68
N VAL A 335 -10.68 -32.73 -2.46
CA VAL A 335 -11.83 -33.60 -2.25
C VAL A 335 -11.28 -35.01 -2.38
N ARG A 336 -11.23 -35.77 -1.27
CA ARG A 336 -10.96 -37.21 -1.36
C ARG A 336 -12.08 -37.78 -2.23
N ALA A 337 -11.72 -38.20 -3.43
CA ALA A 337 -12.63 -38.96 -4.28
C ALA A 337 -13.03 -40.22 -3.52
N GLY A 338 -14.34 -40.35 -3.25
CA GLY A 338 -15.07 -41.56 -2.87
C GLY A 338 -14.38 -42.56 -1.94
N SER A 339 -14.90 -42.67 -0.71
CA SER A 339 -15.14 -44.00 -0.11
C SER A 339 -16.57 -44.41 -0.42
#